data_AF-A0A815CG00-F1
#
_entry.id   AF-A0A815CG00-F1
#
_cell.length_a   1.000
_cell.length_b   1.000
_cell.length_c   1.000
_cell.angle_alpha   90.00
_cell.angle_beta   90.00
_cell.angle_gamma   90.00
#
_symmetry.space_group_name_H-M   'P 1'
#
loop_
_entity.id
_entity.type
_entity.pdbx_description
1 polymer ?
#
loop_
_entity_poly.entity_id
_entity_poly.type
_entity_poly.pdbx_seq_one_letter_code
_entity_poly.pdbx_strand_id
1 'polypeptide(L)'
;MVTTSNTRTSTTLVPTSMLTTISTVTIETLAATTNTTAVSSTTETTTPPKASIVASETSETLAATTDTVIISTTSVPTTSIIKTTSSPVAITISTTPITDPMTLSITTEIVTTMISLTTTTRSTTSSPPRPGDGICETATWERVGQVVAGGNGAGSNRNQLDHPAAIIVDENQTIYVSDNVNNRIIKWNAGESSGQVVAGGNGRGGAPNQLHGPRGFVLNQNGTLYIGDAENNRVQRWFRGNSSGDTIISNIYAHGMAQDDEGSLYISDRAKGEVIKLPINETVGQVIISKLNRPYLIFLDRNQSLYVTDRDNHRVVKLEYGATQISVVADGSGGGGGMNQLQGPESVFVDEFETLYIADSYNHRIIRWLRGVKSGSVIAGGRGQGSNLDQFNLPTDVSFDLDGNLYVADHYNHRVLKFPIDKSSC
;
A
#
# COMPACT_ATOMS: atom_id res chain seq x y z
N MET A 1 14.70 -65.28 29.48
CA MET A 1 13.61 -64.44 28.94
C MET A 1 13.73 -63.08 29.59
N VAL A 2 14.23 -62.08 28.87
CA VAL A 2 14.10 -60.68 29.27
C VAL A 2 12.97 -60.12 28.40
N THR A 3 11.82 -59.87 29.02
CA THR A 3 10.71 -59.14 28.40
C THR A 3 11.09 -57.67 28.38
N THR A 4 11.40 -57.11 27.20
CA THR A 4 11.49 -55.67 27.01
C THR A 4 10.10 -55.12 26.75
N SER A 5 9.56 -54.34 27.70
CA SER A 5 8.32 -53.60 27.51
C SER A 5 8.59 -52.35 26.67
N ASN A 6 7.95 -52.24 25.51
CA ASN A 6 7.89 -50.98 24.76
C ASN A 6 6.97 -50.02 25.53
N THR A 7 7.51 -48.92 26.04
CA THR A 7 6.70 -47.83 26.60
C THR A 7 6.20 -46.95 25.46
N ARG A 8 4.88 -46.88 25.32
CA ARG A 8 4.19 -46.03 24.33
C ARG A 8 3.77 -44.75 25.04
N THR A 9 4.31 -43.61 24.62
CA THR A 9 3.95 -42.32 25.22
C THR A 9 3.20 -41.51 24.17
N SER A 10 1.89 -41.34 24.39
CA SER A 10 1.03 -40.51 23.55
C SER A 10 0.88 -39.15 24.22
N THR A 11 1.32 -38.08 23.57
CA THR A 11 1.20 -36.73 24.10
C THR A 11 0.25 -35.93 23.20
N THR A 12 -0.95 -35.65 23.69
CA THR A 12 -1.93 -34.82 22.98
C THR A 12 -1.63 -33.35 23.24
N LEU A 13 -1.22 -32.60 22.22
CA LEU A 13 -1.07 -31.15 22.30
C LEU A 13 -2.36 -30.48 21.83
N VAL A 14 -2.95 -29.62 22.67
CA VAL A 14 -4.14 -28.83 22.34
C VAL A 14 -3.68 -27.48 21.77
N PRO A 15 -4.14 -27.08 20.56
CA PRO A 15 -3.74 -25.81 19.97
C PRO A 15 -4.36 -24.61 20.70
N THR A 16 -3.61 -23.52 20.85
CA THR A 16 -4.04 -22.28 21.51
C THR A 16 -4.70 -21.26 20.57
N SER A 17 -5.04 -21.64 19.33
CA SER A 17 -5.79 -20.76 18.43
C SER A 17 -6.88 -21.50 17.65
N MET A 18 -8.05 -20.86 17.59
CA MET A 18 -9.28 -21.37 17.00
C MET A 18 -9.21 -21.30 15.47
N LEU A 19 -8.67 -22.34 14.82
CA LEU A 19 -9.05 -22.86 13.49
C LEU A 19 -8.03 -23.92 13.08
N THR A 20 -8.06 -25.08 13.75
CA THR A 20 -7.70 -26.42 13.25
C THR A 20 -7.77 -27.41 14.41
N THR A 21 -8.48 -28.51 14.21
CA THR A 21 -8.54 -29.61 15.18
C THR A 21 -7.35 -30.55 14.94
N ILE A 22 -6.18 -30.24 15.54
CA ILE A 22 -5.09 -31.23 15.61
C ILE A 22 -5.59 -32.36 16.52
N SER A 23 -5.85 -33.54 15.95
CA SER A 23 -6.53 -34.60 16.69
C SER A 23 -5.59 -35.47 17.52
N THR A 24 -4.38 -35.79 17.04
CA THR A 24 -3.39 -36.60 17.79
C THR A 24 -1.99 -36.52 17.17
N VAL A 25 -0.95 -36.42 18.01
CA VAL A 25 0.46 -36.66 17.63
C VAL A 25 0.92 -37.92 18.36
N THR A 26 1.39 -38.93 17.63
CA THR A 26 1.87 -40.19 18.23
C THR A 26 3.38 -40.30 18.01
N ILE A 27 4.14 -40.43 19.11
CA ILE A 27 5.59 -40.60 19.09
C ILE A 27 5.87 -42.04 19.51
N GLU A 28 6.56 -42.82 18.66
CA GLU A 28 7.00 -44.17 19.00
C GLU A 28 8.52 -44.21 19.16
N THR A 29 8.99 -44.72 20.31
CA THR A 29 10.41 -44.94 20.60
C THR A 29 10.71 -46.44 20.51
N LEU A 30 11.66 -46.85 19.65
CA LEU A 30 12.20 -48.21 19.67
C LEU A 30 13.53 -48.24 20.44
N ALA A 31 13.69 -49.24 21.30
CA ALA A 31 15.00 -49.54 21.90
C ALA A 31 15.90 -50.21 20.86
N ALA A 32 17.10 -49.66 20.66
CA ALA A 32 18.04 -50.09 19.64
C ALA A 32 18.36 -51.60 19.71
N THR A 33 18.16 -52.30 18.60
CA THR A 33 18.78 -53.61 18.35
C THR A 33 19.67 -53.50 17.13
N THR A 34 20.96 -53.76 17.34
CA THR A 34 22.04 -53.74 16.36
C THR A 34 21.75 -54.66 15.16
N ASN A 35 21.55 -54.07 13.97
CA ASN A 35 22.17 -54.46 12.69
C ASN A 35 21.32 -53.97 11.52
N THR A 36 21.77 -52.93 10.80
CA THR A 36 21.50 -52.81 9.36
C THR A 36 22.54 -51.94 8.66
N THR A 37 22.95 -52.43 7.50
CA THR A 37 24.07 -52.05 6.65
C THR A 37 23.88 -50.68 5.99
N ALA A 38 24.92 -49.83 6.03
CA ALA A 38 24.94 -48.55 5.34
C ALA A 38 25.20 -48.72 3.84
N VAL A 39 24.38 -48.08 3.00
CA VAL A 39 24.71 -47.79 1.60
C VAL A 39 25.07 -46.30 1.53
N SER A 40 26.34 -46.02 1.23
CA SER A 40 26.89 -44.67 1.11
C SER A 40 27.01 -44.27 -0.37
N SER A 41 26.65 -43.03 -0.68
CA SER A 41 27.13 -42.34 -1.88
C SER A 41 27.62 -40.96 -1.50
N THR A 42 28.93 -40.75 -1.62
CA THR A 42 29.65 -39.51 -1.32
C THR A 42 29.75 -38.61 -2.54
N THR A 43 29.47 -37.32 -2.35
CA THR A 43 30.07 -36.23 -3.15
C THR A 43 30.49 -35.11 -2.22
N GLU A 44 31.79 -34.84 -2.16
CA GLU A 44 32.39 -33.73 -1.43
C GLU A 44 32.14 -32.40 -2.15
N THR A 45 31.66 -31.39 -1.42
CA THR A 45 31.93 -29.98 -1.73
C THR A 45 32.05 -29.18 -0.44
N THR A 46 33.15 -28.45 -0.30
CA THR A 46 33.54 -27.64 0.85
C THR A 46 32.75 -26.33 0.93
N THR A 47 31.70 -26.30 1.76
CA THR A 47 31.04 -25.16 2.46
C THR A 47 29.66 -25.67 2.95
N PRO A 48 29.15 -25.30 4.14
CA PRO A 48 27.97 -25.95 4.71
C PRO A 48 26.71 -25.58 3.90
N PRO A 49 26.03 -26.52 3.22
CA PRO A 49 24.74 -26.20 2.64
C PRO A 49 23.69 -26.25 3.75
N LYS A 50 22.95 -25.16 3.93
CA LYS A 50 21.57 -25.27 4.44
C LYS A 50 20.78 -26.06 3.38
N ALA A 51 20.78 -27.38 3.49
CA ALA A 51 20.00 -28.23 2.60
C ALA A 51 18.54 -28.22 3.07
N SER A 52 17.69 -27.50 2.33
CA SER A 52 16.23 -27.58 2.44
C SER A 52 15.75 -28.74 1.58
N ILE A 53 15.16 -29.77 2.18
CA ILE A 53 14.52 -30.86 1.43
C ILE A 53 13.09 -30.40 1.09
N VAL A 54 12.71 -30.40 -0.19
CA VAL A 54 11.33 -30.13 -0.64
C VAL A 54 10.76 -31.45 -1.13
N ALA A 55 9.81 -32.03 -0.39
CA ALA A 55 9.12 -33.24 -0.81
C ALA A 55 7.84 -32.89 -1.58
N SER A 56 7.68 -33.45 -2.78
CA SER A 56 6.44 -33.40 -3.56
C SER A 56 5.76 -34.77 -3.55
N GLU A 57 4.50 -34.77 -3.11
CA GLU A 57 3.45 -35.78 -3.38
C GLU A 57 3.93 -37.21 -3.74
N THR A 58 4.36 -37.99 -2.76
CA THR A 58 4.13 -39.44 -2.65
C THR A 58 4.72 -39.95 -1.32
N SER A 59 4.16 -41.03 -0.77
CA SER A 59 4.62 -41.66 0.48
C SER A 59 6.08 -42.14 0.35
N GLU A 60 7.01 -41.34 0.83
CA GLU A 60 8.42 -41.73 0.99
C GLU A 60 8.90 -41.51 2.42
N THR A 61 9.68 -42.47 2.92
CA THR A 61 10.33 -42.42 4.23
C THR A 61 11.56 -41.52 4.13
N LEU A 62 11.55 -40.36 4.80
CA LEU A 62 12.66 -39.41 4.76
C LEU A 62 13.69 -39.68 5.87
N ALA A 63 14.94 -39.94 5.50
CA ALA A 63 16.09 -40.00 6.40
C ALA A 63 16.76 -38.62 6.50
N ALA A 64 16.60 -37.93 7.64
CA ALA A 64 17.16 -36.59 7.85
C ALA A 64 18.56 -36.64 8.47
N THR A 65 19.57 -36.10 7.78
CA THR A 65 20.94 -35.91 8.28
C THR A 65 21.24 -34.47 8.72
N THR A 66 20.24 -33.59 8.73
CA THR A 66 20.34 -32.14 9.04
C THR A 66 19.47 -31.72 10.23
N ASP A 67 19.80 -30.58 10.85
CA ASP A 67 19.14 -30.05 12.06
C ASP A 67 17.76 -29.38 11.79
N THR A 68 17.32 -29.31 10.53
CA THR A 68 16.04 -28.68 10.13
C THR A 68 15.39 -29.42 8.97
N VAL A 69 14.09 -29.70 9.08
CA VAL A 69 13.28 -30.34 8.02
C VAL A 69 12.06 -29.46 7.71
N ILE A 70 11.86 -29.10 6.45
CA ILE A 70 10.74 -28.28 5.98
C ILE A 70 9.84 -29.14 5.09
N ILE A 71 8.55 -29.21 5.39
CA ILE A 71 7.56 -29.95 4.57
C ILE A 71 6.52 -28.94 4.08
N SER A 72 6.31 -28.89 2.75
CA SER A 72 5.33 -28.00 2.10
C SER A 72 4.33 -28.85 1.33
N THR A 73 3.06 -28.91 1.76
CA THR A 73 2.04 -29.76 1.13
C THR A 73 0.69 -29.06 1.00
N THR A 74 -0.05 -29.38 -0.06
CA THR A 74 -1.41 -28.90 -0.36
C THR A 74 -2.51 -29.91 0.00
N SER A 75 -2.13 -31.13 0.41
CA SER A 75 -2.99 -32.22 0.87
C SER A 75 -2.45 -32.82 2.19
N VAL A 76 -3.25 -33.68 2.86
CA VAL A 76 -2.88 -34.31 4.14
C VAL A 76 -1.66 -35.24 3.93
N PRO A 77 -0.49 -34.96 4.53
CA PRO A 77 0.68 -35.80 4.33
C PRO A 77 0.59 -37.11 5.15
N THR A 78 0.78 -38.26 4.51
CA THR A 78 0.95 -39.59 5.15
C THR A 78 2.42 -40.00 5.16
N THR A 79 3.28 -39.17 5.76
CA THR A 79 4.74 -39.32 5.69
C THR A 79 5.32 -39.76 7.03
N SER A 80 6.19 -40.79 7.01
CA SER A 80 6.93 -41.27 8.19
C SER A 80 8.38 -40.75 8.15
N ILE A 81 8.84 -40.12 9.22
CA ILE A 81 10.22 -39.58 9.33
C ILE A 81 11.02 -40.46 10.28
N ILE A 82 12.18 -40.97 9.82
CA ILE A 82 13.11 -41.78 10.63
C ILE A 82 14.41 -40.99 10.81
N LYS A 83 14.86 -40.82 12.05
CA LYS A 83 16.06 -40.05 12.38
C LYS A 83 17.08 -40.85 13.18
N THR A 84 18.36 -40.73 12.79
CA THR A 84 19.51 -41.45 13.38
C THR A 84 20.54 -40.53 14.07
N THR A 85 20.26 -39.23 14.27
CA THR A 85 21.23 -38.27 14.85
C THR A 85 20.83 -37.74 16.24
N SER A 86 21.83 -37.40 17.06
CA SER A 86 21.69 -37.04 18.48
C SER A 86 21.37 -35.55 18.78
N SER A 87 21.35 -34.66 17.78
CA SER A 87 21.11 -33.21 17.95
C SER A 87 19.62 -32.83 17.85
N PRO A 88 19.13 -31.74 18.47
CA PRO A 88 17.74 -31.27 18.34
C PRO A 88 17.39 -30.85 16.90
N VAL A 89 16.20 -31.21 16.41
CA VAL A 89 15.70 -30.84 15.07
C VAL A 89 14.43 -30.01 15.20
N ALA A 90 14.40 -28.88 14.48
CA ALA A 90 13.16 -28.12 14.25
C ALA A 90 12.47 -28.65 12.98
N ILE A 91 11.19 -29.02 13.12
CA ILE A 91 10.35 -29.46 11.98
C ILE A 91 9.32 -28.37 11.72
N THR A 92 9.37 -27.78 10.53
CA THR A 92 8.43 -26.74 10.09
C THR A 92 7.53 -27.31 9.02
N ILE A 93 6.22 -27.29 9.25
CA ILE A 93 5.21 -27.73 8.28
C ILE A 93 4.41 -26.51 7.83
N SER A 94 4.44 -26.24 6.53
CA SER A 94 3.63 -25.17 5.89
C SER A 94 2.51 -25.81 5.08
N THR A 95 1.26 -25.56 5.47
CA THR A 95 0.07 -26.05 4.76
C THR A 95 -0.83 -24.90 4.33
N THR A 96 -1.55 -25.09 3.23
CA THR A 96 -2.77 -24.32 2.94
C THR A 96 -3.90 -24.77 3.88
N PRO A 97 -4.95 -23.98 4.11
CA PRO A 97 -6.06 -24.40 4.98
C PRO A 97 -6.66 -25.72 4.49
N ILE A 98 -6.62 -26.76 5.33
CA ILE A 98 -7.20 -28.08 5.06
C ILE A 98 -8.33 -28.32 6.07
N THR A 99 -9.45 -28.86 5.62
CA THR A 99 -10.65 -29.08 6.47
C THR A 99 -10.61 -30.40 7.25
N ASP A 100 -9.71 -31.31 6.90
CA ASP A 100 -9.59 -32.65 7.48
C ASP A 100 -8.49 -32.74 8.56
N PRO A 101 -8.67 -33.58 9.61
CA PRO A 101 -7.68 -33.76 10.66
C PRO A 101 -6.39 -34.41 10.13
N MET A 102 -5.26 -33.75 10.39
CA MET A 102 -3.93 -34.21 9.99
C MET A 102 -3.32 -35.13 11.06
N THR A 103 -2.75 -36.26 10.65
CA THR A 103 -2.03 -37.20 11.55
C THR A 103 -0.56 -37.24 11.18
N LEU A 104 0.34 -36.95 12.13
CA LEU A 104 1.78 -36.96 11.93
C LEU A 104 2.44 -37.98 12.87
N SER A 105 3.18 -38.94 12.31
CA SER A 105 3.88 -39.99 13.05
C SER A 105 5.40 -39.82 12.91
N ILE A 106 6.09 -39.65 14.04
CA ILE A 106 7.56 -39.46 14.10
C ILE A 106 8.16 -40.61 14.91
N THR A 107 9.17 -41.28 14.36
CA THR A 107 9.87 -42.40 15.03
C THR A 107 11.34 -42.03 15.26
N THR A 108 11.82 -42.13 16.51
CA THR A 108 13.21 -41.80 16.88
C THR A 108 13.90 -42.98 17.60
N GLU A 109 15.20 -43.16 17.35
CA GLU A 109 16.01 -44.23 18.00
C GLU A 109 16.73 -43.79 19.30
N ILE A 110 16.67 -42.51 19.69
CA ILE A 110 17.43 -41.99 20.86
C ILE A 110 16.55 -41.10 21.76
N VAL A 111 16.69 -41.31 23.08
CA VAL A 111 15.74 -40.95 24.16
C VAL A 111 15.74 -39.47 24.62
N THR A 112 16.55 -38.58 24.05
CA THR A 112 16.77 -37.24 24.65
C THR A 112 16.52 -36.03 23.77
N THR A 113 15.85 -36.17 22.62
CA THR A 113 15.62 -35.03 21.72
C THR A 113 14.28 -34.34 21.96
N MET A 114 14.30 -33.06 22.37
CA MET A 114 13.10 -32.20 22.36
C MET A 114 12.70 -31.90 20.90
N ILE A 115 11.43 -32.14 20.57
CA ILE A 115 10.85 -31.82 19.26
C ILE A 115 9.95 -30.60 19.43
N SER A 116 10.26 -29.49 18.75
CA SER A 116 9.37 -28.32 18.66
C SER A 116 8.68 -28.33 17.30
N LEU A 117 7.35 -28.38 17.32
CA LEU A 117 6.52 -28.17 16.13
C LEU A 117 6.01 -26.74 16.11
N THR A 118 6.22 -26.06 14.99
CA THR A 118 5.64 -24.75 14.72
C THR A 118 4.78 -24.86 13.47
N THR A 119 3.46 -24.78 13.63
CA THR A 119 2.50 -24.70 12.51
C THR A 119 2.20 -23.24 12.22
N THR A 120 2.53 -22.79 11.01
CA THR A 120 2.20 -21.45 10.52
C THR A 120 1.13 -21.58 9.44
N THR A 121 -0.11 -21.19 9.76
CA THR A 121 -1.19 -21.08 8.77
C THR A 121 -1.11 -19.71 8.10
N ARG A 122 -1.04 -19.69 6.76
CA ARG A 122 -1.11 -18.44 6.00
C ARG A 122 -2.59 -18.12 5.78
N SER A 123 -3.13 -17.23 6.61
CA SER A 123 -4.46 -16.64 6.41
C SER A 123 -4.48 -15.85 5.11
N THR A 124 -5.36 -16.21 4.18
CA THR A 124 -5.67 -15.39 2.99
C THR A 124 -6.83 -14.45 3.33
N THR A 125 -6.66 -13.57 4.32
CA THR A 125 -7.48 -12.36 4.36
C THR A 125 -6.93 -11.44 3.28
N SER A 126 -7.65 -11.31 2.17
CA SER A 126 -7.36 -10.28 1.16
C SER A 126 -7.21 -8.94 1.88
N SER A 127 -6.14 -8.20 1.58
CA SER A 127 -5.99 -6.83 2.08
C SER A 127 -7.26 -6.03 1.78
N PRO A 128 -7.67 -5.09 2.65
CA PRO A 128 -8.85 -4.28 2.39
C PRO A 128 -8.72 -3.56 1.03
N PRO A 129 -9.85 -3.37 0.33
CA PRO A 129 -9.84 -2.65 -0.94
C PRO A 129 -9.37 -1.21 -0.73
N ARG A 130 -8.58 -0.70 -1.66
CA ARG A 130 -8.13 0.70 -1.73
C ARG A 130 -8.77 1.33 -2.97
N PRO A 131 -8.96 2.66 -2.99
CA PRO A 131 -9.28 3.35 -4.22
C PRO A 131 -8.35 2.91 -5.35
N GLY A 132 -8.89 2.76 -6.54
CA GLY A 132 -8.12 2.33 -7.72
C GLY A 132 -7.94 0.83 -7.91
N ASP A 133 -8.23 -0.01 -6.90
CA ASP A 133 -8.26 -1.45 -7.09
C ASP A 133 -9.31 -1.87 -8.12
N GLY A 134 -9.03 -2.90 -8.91
CA GLY A 134 -9.94 -3.44 -9.91
C GLY A 134 -10.09 -2.60 -11.18
N ILE A 135 -9.40 -1.46 -11.29
CA ILE A 135 -9.36 -0.68 -12.53
C ILE A 135 -8.48 -1.44 -13.53
N CYS A 136 -9.09 -2.03 -14.56
CA CYS A 136 -8.36 -2.72 -15.60
C CYS A 136 -7.65 -1.74 -16.55
N GLU A 137 -6.58 -2.17 -17.23
CA GLU A 137 -5.79 -1.31 -18.14
C GLU A 137 -6.61 -0.72 -19.30
N THR A 138 -7.71 -1.37 -19.68
CA THR A 138 -8.63 -0.92 -20.75
C THR A 138 -9.77 -0.05 -20.25
N ALA A 139 -9.87 0.19 -18.93
CA ALA A 139 -10.97 0.94 -18.34
C ALA A 139 -11.16 2.30 -19.03
N THR A 140 -12.41 2.70 -19.19
CA THR A 140 -12.77 4.03 -19.70
C THR A 140 -13.73 4.71 -18.75
N TRP A 141 -13.76 6.03 -18.79
CA TRP A 141 -14.67 6.85 -17.99
C TRP A 141 -15.55 7.67 -18.93
N GLU A 142 -16.71 8.10 -18.41
CA GLU A 142 -17.52 9.10 -19.08
C GLU A 142 -16.64 10.31 -19.44
N ARG A 143 -16.88 10.91 -20.61
CA ARG A 143 -16.10 12.07 -21.09
C ARG A 143 -16.59 13.40 -20.55
N VAL A 144 -17.81 13.42 -20.01
CA VAL A 144 -18.48 14.60 -19.45
C VAL A 144 -18.61 14.37 -17.96
N GLY A 145 -18.00 15.24 -17.16
CA GLY A 145 -18.00 15.12 -15.71
C GLY A 145 -19.28 15.62 -15.06
N GLN A 146 -19.46 15.26 -13.80
CA GLN A 146 -20.55 15.70 -12.93
C GLN A 146 -19.95 16.54 -11.80
N VAL A 147 -20.50 17.72 -11.53
CA VAL A 147 -20.05 18.54 -10.39
C VAL A 147 -20.51 17.88 -9.10
N VAL A 148 -19.54 17.52 -8.25
CA VAL A 148 -19.78 16.85 -6.97
C VAL A 148 -19.37 17.68 -5.75
N ALA A 149 -18.57 18.74 -5.95
CA ALA A 149 -18.31 19.77 -4.96
C ALA A 149 -17.98 21.10 -5.64
N GLY A 150 -18.37 22.22 -5.02
CA GLY A 150 -18.19 23.56 -5.59
C GLY A 150 -19.03 23.81 -6.85
N GLY A 151 -18.47 24.49 -7.84
CA GLY A 151 -19.13 24.80 -9.11
C GLY A 151 -20.16 25.94 -9.07
N ASN A 152 -20.36 26.56 -7.90
CA ASN A 152 -21.25 27.71 -7.69
C ASN A 152 -20.48 29.05 -7.71
N GLY A 153 -19.42 29.12 -8.53
CA GLY A 153 -18.45 30.22 -8.55
C GLY A 153 -17.44 30.19 -7.40
N ALA A 154 -16.38 30.99 -7.52
CA ALA A 154 -15.43 31.22 -6.42
C ALA A 154 -16.13 31.89 -5.23
N GLY A 155 -15.88 31.37 -4.03
CA GLY A 155 -16.34 31.98 -2.80
C GLY A 155 -16.21 31.08 -1.59
N SER A 156 -16.57 31.61 -0.42
CA SER A 156 -16.38 30.96 0.88
C SER A 156 -17.65 30.31 1.44
N ASN A 157 -18.78 30.41 0.74
CA ASN A 157 -20.00 29.70 1.13
C ASN A 157 -19.76 28.18 1.16
N ARG A 158 -20.62 27.45 1.89
CA ARG A 158 -20.45 25.99 2.06
C ARG A 158 -20.65 25.20 0.77
N ASN A 159 -21.29 25.76 -0.25
CA ASN A 159 -21.46 25.15 -1.58
C ASN A 159 -20.48 25.73 -2.63
N GLN A 160 -19.54 26.57 -2.21
CA GLN A 160 -18.52 27.16 -3.06
C GLN A 160 -17.14 26.64 -2.66
N LEU A 161 -16.23 26.60 -3.63
CA LEU A 161 -14.81 26.36 -3.45
C LEU A 161 -14.07 27.58 -4.01
N ASP A 162 -12.81 27.74 -3.61
CA ASP A 162 -11.91 28.73 -4.18
C ASP A 162 -10.52 28.11 -4.34
N HIS A 163 -10.19 27.79 -5.59
CA HIS A 163 -8.95 27.11 -5.99
C HIS A 163 -8.71 25.77 -5.27
N PRO A 164 -9.60 24.75 -5.40
CA PRO A 164 -9.39 23.45 -4.77
C PRO A 164 -8.06 22.83 -5.22
N ALA A 165 -7.26 22.29 -4.29
CA ALA A 165 -5.91 21.84 -4.56
C ALA A 165 -5.75 20.31 -4.57
N ALA A 166 -6.28 19.63 -3.54
CA ALA A 166 -6.21 18.18 -3.39
C ALA A 166 -7.58 17.61 -2.98
N ILE A 167 -7.80 16.34 -3.31
CA ILE A 167 -9.03 15.61 -3.06
C ILE A 167 -8.75 14.20 -2.52
N ILE A 168 -9.56 13.76 -1.57
CA ILE A 168 -9.61 12.36 -1.12
C ILE A 168 -11.07 11.94 -1.09
N VAL A 169 -11.36 10.75 -1.61
CA VAL A 169 -12.68 10.12 -1.47
C VAL A 169 -12.54 8.94 -0.51
N ASP A 170 -13.34 8.92 0.55
CA ASP A 170 -13.34 7.81 1.50
C ASP A 170 -14.26 6.65 1.06
N GLU A 171 -14.22 5.56 1.82
CA GLU A 171 -15.04 4.36 1.58
C GLU A 171 -16.56 4.59 1.62
N ASN A 172 -17.01 5.71 2.22
CA ASN A 172 -18.41 6.10 2.29
C ASN A 172 -18.79 7.09 1.16
N GLN A 173 -17.94 7.24 0.14
CA GLN A 173 -18.07 8.22 -0.93
C GLN A 173 -18.11 9.67 -0.43
N THR A 174 -17.49 9.93 0.72
CA THR A 174 -17.32 11.29 1.23
C THR A 174 -16.13 11.93 0.54
N ILE A 175 -16.33 13.10 -0.04
CA ILE A 175 -15.31 13.86 -0.77
C ILE A 175 -14.74 14.89 0.19
N TYR A 176 -13.44 14.82 0.46
CA TYR A 176 -12.67 15.82 1.20
C TYR A 176 -11.89 16.66 0.20
N VAL A 177 -11.89 17.97 0.37
CA VAL A 177 -11.24 18.92 -0.52
C VAL A 177 -10.39 19.89 0.28
N SER A 178 -9.14 20.10 -0.13
CA SER A 178 -8.39 21.27 0.32
C SER A 178 -8.79 22.49 -0.49
N ASP A 179 -9.57 23.35 0.15
CA ASP A 179 -10.10 24.58 -0.41
C ASP A 179 -9.09 25.70 -0.15
N ASN A 180 -8.11 25.79 -1.05
CA ASN A 180 -6.81 26.44 -0.83
C ASN A 180 -6.96 27.91 -0.44
N VAL A 181 -7.68 28.70 -1.22
CA VAL A 181 -7.80 30.15 -0.99
C VAL A 181 -8.72 30.44 0.19
N ASN A 182 -9.70 29.57 0.45
CA ASN A 182 -10.57 29.66 1.63
C ASN A 182 -9.91 29.15 2.92
N ASN A 183 -8.68 28.62 2.86
CA ASN A 183 -7.89 28.20 4.02
C ASN A 183 -8.61 27.17 4.91
N ARG A 184 -9.21 26.16 4.28
CA ARG A 184 -9.98 25.11 4.97
C ARG A 184 -9.86 23.76 4.27
N ILE A 185 -10.07 22.70 5.05
CA ILE A 185 -10.48 21.40 4.52
C ILE A 185 -11.99 21.29 4.71
N ILE A 186 -12.71 21.01 3.64
CA ILE A 186 -14.17 20.92 3.61
C ILE A 186 -14.57 19.60 2.96
N LYS A 187 -15.63 18.98 3.49
CA LYS A 187 -16.13 17.69 3.00
C LYS A 187 -17.58 17.75 2.54
N TRP A 188 -17.94 16.86 1.61
CA TRP A 188 -19.31 16.59 1.19
C TRP A 188 -19.57 15.09 1.31
N ASN A 189 -20.63 14.70 2.01
CA ASN A 189 -21.13 13.34 1.89
C ASN A 189 -21.87 13.20 0.54
N ALA A 190 -22.01 11.97 0.03
CA ALA A 190 -22.65 11.71 -1.25
C ALA A 190 -24.06 12.35 -1.33
N GLY A 191 -24.28 13.17 -2.36
CA GLY A 191 -25.56 13.84 -2.62
C GLY A 191 -25.80 15.14 -1.84
N GLU A 192 -24.89 15.55 -0.94
CA GLU A 192 -25.04 16.83 -0.24
C GLU A 192 -24.77 18.02 -1.17
N SER A 193 -25.60 19.06 -1.08
CA SER A 193 -25.44 20.30 -1.86
C SER A 193 -24.52 21.34 -1.20
N SER A 194 -24.07 21.09 0.02
CA SER A 194 -23.23 22.01 0.79
C SER A 194 -22.30 21.25 1.72
N GLY A 195 -21.04 21.69 1.80
CA GLY A 195 -20.01 21.00 2.54
C GLY A 195 -19.92 21.41 4.01
N GLN A 196 -19.19 20.60 4.76
CA GLN A 196 -18.93 20.74 6.17
C GLN A 196 -17.43 20.96 6.38
N VAL A 197 -17.05 22.04 7.04
CA VAL A 197 -15.64 22.32 7.34
C VAL A 197 -15.15 21.36 8.42
N VAL A 198 -14.04 20.67 8.15
CA VAL A 198 -13.46 19.67 9.07
C VAL A 198 -12.09 20.09 9.61
N ALA A 199 -11.43 21.05 8.98
CA ALA A 199 -10.23 21.70 9.50
C ALA A 199 -10.08 23.12 8.93
N GLY A 200 -9.48 24.02 9.70
CA GLY A 200 -9.32 25.42 9.33
C GLY A 200 -10.64 26.19 9.26
N GLY A 201 -10.75 27.15 8.33
CA GLY A 201 -11.95 27.97 8.13
C GLY A 201 -12.15 29.12 9.13
N ASN A 202 -11.22 29.33 10.06
CA ASN A 202 -11.23 30.43 11.04
C ASN A 202 -10.38 31.64 10.58
N GLY A 203 -10.38 31.89 9.27
CA GLY A 203 -9.51 32.86 8.62
C GLY A 203 -8.10 32.34 8.34
N ARG A 204 -7.39 33.09 7.50
CA ARG A 204 -5.98 32.86 7.17
C ARG A 204 -5.10 33.19 8.38
N GLY A 205 -4.25 32.26 8.81
CA GLY A 205 -3.28 32.53 9.86
C GLY A 205 -2.60 31.27 10.41
N GLY A 206 -1.72 31.46 11.39
CA GLY A 206 -0.89 30.41 11.98
C GLY A 206 -1.41 29.84 13.31
N ALA A 207 -2.58 30.29 13.80
CA ALA A 207 -3.16 29.73 15.02
C ALA A 207 -3.50 28.23 14.86
N PRO A 208 -3.62 27.45 15.95
CA PRO A 208 -3.93 26.01 15.87
C PRO A 208 -5.24 25.67 15.13
N ASN A 209 -6.21 26.58 15.13
CA ASN A 209 -7.49 26.45 14.44
C ASN A 209 -7.53 27.14 13.07
N GLN A 210 -6.41 27.67 12.58
CA GLN A 210 -6.27 28.35 11.30
C GLN A 210 -5.34 27.57 10.36
N LEU A 211 -5.54 27.79 9.07
CA LEU A 211 -4.68 27.31 7.99
C LEU A 211 -4.32 28.49 7.09
N HIS A 212 -3.35 28.31 6.21
CA HIS A 212 -2.97 29.23 5.16
C HIS A 212 -2.52 28.45 3.93
N GLY A 213 -3.35 28.48 2.88
CA GLY A 213 -3.10 27.77 1.63
C GLY A 213 -2.92 26.26 1.81
N PRO A 214 -3.88 25.53 2.42
CA PRO A 214 -3.77 24.08 2.53
C PRO A 214 -3.66 23.44 1.15
N ARG A 215 -2.76 22.46 1.01
CA ARG A 215 -2.56 21.70 -0.24
C ARG A 215 -2.81 20.22 -0.07
N GLY A 216 -1.82 19.37 -0.31
CA GLY A 216 -1.91 17.94 -0.07
C GLY A 216 -2.25 17.66 1.39
N PHE A 217 -3.08 16.65 1.60
CA PHE A 217 -3.42 16.14 2.91
C PHE A 217 -3.59 14.63 2.81
N VAL A 218 -3.55 13.95 3.95
CA VAL A 218 -3.92 12.53 4.06
C VAL A 218 -4.97 12.37 5.14
N LEU A 219 -5.88 11.42 4.93
CA LEU A 219 -6.91 11.03 5.87
C LEU A 219 -6.69 9.56 6.22
N ASN A 220 -6.40 9.27 7.49
CA ASN A 220 -6.22 7.89 7.92
C ASN A 220 -7.56 7.24 8.36
N GLN A 221 -7.55 5.92 8.56
CA GLN A 221 -8.73 5.15 8.94
C GLN A 221 -9.37 5.58 10.27
N ASN A 222 -8.61 6.22 11.16
CA ASN A 222 -9.12 6.76 12.42
C ASN A 222 -9.79 8.14 12.25
N GLY A 223 -9.79 8.69 11.03
CA GLY A 223 -10.33 10.01 10.71
C GLY A 223 -9.40 11.17 11.06
N THR A 224 -8.12 10.91 11.32
CA THR A 224 -7.11 11.96 11.53
C THR A 224 -6.65 12.50 10.19
N LEU A 225 -6.70 13.82 10.05
CA LEU A 225 -6.15 14.55 8.91
C LEU A 225 -4.71 14.99 9.23
N TYR A 226 -3.81 14.79 8.27
CA TYR A 226 -2.54 15.50 8.24
C TYR A 226 -2.57 16.42 7.03
N ILE A 227 -2.34 17.72 7.24
CA ILE A 227 -2.61 18.76 6.25
C ILE A 227 -1.33 19.55 6.02
N GLY A 228 -0.92 19.66 4.75
CA GLY A 228 0.13 20.58 4.34
C GLY A 228 -0.40 21.99 4.45
N ASP A 229 -0.06 22.67 5.55
CA ASP A 229 -0.38 24.06 5.80
C ASP A 229 0.72 24.92 5.15
N ALA A 230 0.76 24.84 3.82
CA ALA A 230 1.94 25.09 3.00
C ALA A 230 2.49 26.51 3.19
N GLU A 231 1.61 27.50 3.24
CA GLU A 231 2.00 28.91 3.35
C GLU A 231 2.28 29.34 4.80
N ASN A 232 2.04 28.45 5.77
CA ASN A 232 2.56 28.56 7.13
C ASN A 232 3.83 27.71 7.34
N ASN A 233 4.36 27.09 6.28
CA ASN A 233 5.58 26.27 6.29
C ASN A 233 5.55 25.12 7.32
N ARG A 234 4.40 24.44 7.45
CA ARG A 234 4.21 23.37 8.45
C ARG A 234 3.25 22.28 7.98
N VAL A 235 3.24 21.17 8.71
CA VAL A 235 2.18 20.15 8.63
C VAL A 235 1.36 20.16 9.92
N GLN A 236 0.04 20.27 9.78
CA GLN A 236 -0.92 20.22 10.87
C GLN A 236 -1.55 18.82 10.96
N ARG A 237 -1.60 18.23 12.16
CA ARG A 237 -2.39 17.05 12.47
C ARG A 237 -3.69 17.46 13.13
N TRP A 238 -4.82 16.99 12.62
CA TRP A 238 -6.15 17.35 13.08
C TRP A 238 -6.98 16.08 13.33
N PHE A 239 -7.35 15.85 14.58
CA PHE A 239 -8.19 14.70 14.94
C PHE A 239 -9.66 14.95 14.59
N ARG A 240 -10.38 13.88 14.24
CA ARG A 240 -11.81 13.96 13.92
C ARG A 240 -12.60 14.63 15.06
N GLY A 241 -13.34 15.67 14.72
CA GLY A 241 -14.19 16.41 15.67
C GLY A 241 -13.46 17.50 16.47
N ASN A 242 -12.14 17.60 16.39
CA ASN A 242 -11.42 18.70 17.03
C ASN A 242 -11.69 20.04 16.33
N SER A 243 -11.61 21.14 17.07
CA SER A 243 -11.71 22.51 16.55
C SER A 243 -10.35 23.13 16.19
N SER A 244 -9.25 22.44 16.47
CA SER A 244 -7.87 22.85 16.17
C SER A 244 -6.97 21.65 15.93
N GLY A 245 -5.84 21.88 15.26
CA GLY A 245 -4.78 20.88 15.03
C GLY A 245 -3.46 21.20 15.73
N ASP A 246 -2.59 20.20 15.78
CA ASP A 246 -1.23 20.27 16.32
C ASP A 246 -0.22 20.41 15.17
N THR A 247 0.81 21.25 15.32
CA THR A 247 1.94 21.25 14.39
C THR A 247 2.84 20.04 14.68
N ILE A 248 3.05 19.17 13.68
CA ILE A 248 3.90 17.98 13.84
C ILE A 248 5.29 18.12 13.21
N ILE A 249 5.43 19.02 12.22
CA ILE A 249 6.70 19.42 11.62
C ILE A 249 6.59 20.84 11.07
N SER A 250 7.66 21.61 11.18
CA SER A 250 7.78 23.01 10.75
C SER A 250 8.95 23.19 9.79
N ASN A 251 9.07 24.39 9.20
CA ASN A 251 10.11 24.74 8.22
C ASN A 251 10.06 23.86 6.96
N ILE A 252 8.85 23.52 6.53
CA ILE A 252 8.59 22.66 5.38
C ILE A 252 7.48 23.25 4.51
N TYR A 253 7.75 23.44 3.22
CA TYR A 253 6.73 23.92 2.26
C TYR A 253 5.91 22.72 1.75
N ALA A 254 5.12 22.14 2.67
CA ALA A 254 4.44 20.86 2.49
C ALA A 254 3.35 20.93 1.40
N HIS A 255 3.66 20.45 0.21
CA HIS A 255 2.75 20.49 -0.94
C HIS A 255 1.97 19.19 -1.13
N GLY A 256 2.65 18.06 -1.05
CA GLY A 256 2.11 16.72 -1.21
C GLY A 256 2.42 15.84 -0.02
N MET A 257 1.51 14.94 0.30
CA MET A 257 1.70 13.99 1.39
C MET A 257 1.10 12.62 1.09
N ALA A 258 1.73 11.58 1.62
CA ALA A 258 1.24 10.21 1.65
C ALA A 258 1.59 9.58 3.01
N GLN A 259 0.86 8.54 3.42
CA GLN A 259 1.12 7.81 4.66
C GLN A 259 1.34 6.33 4.35
N ASP A 260 2.39 5.73 4.92
CA ASP A 260 2.62 4.27 4.80
C ASP A 260 1.76 3.48 5.79
N ASP A 261 1.76 2.16 5.66
CA ASP A 261 0.95 1.27 6.51
C ASP A 261 1.44 1.27 7.98
N GLU A 262 2.68 1.72 8.24
CA GLU A 262 3.23 1.92 9.59
C GLU A 262 2.85 3.29 10.20
N GLY A 263 2.22 4.17 9.42
CA GLY A 263 1.77 5.50 9.83
C GLY A 263 2.81 6.61 9.66
N SER A 264 3.97 6.34 9.05
CA SER A 264 4.94 7.38 8.69
C SER A 264 4.40 8.26 7.58
N LEU A 265 4.70 9.55 7.65
CA LEU A 265 4.32 10.51 6.62
C LEU A 265 5.46 10.73 5.65
N TYR A 266 5.13 10.76 4.37
CA TYR A 266 5.99 11.20 3.30
C TYR A 266 5.50 12.57 2.90
N ILE A 267 6.39 13.55 2.77
CA ILE A 267 6.02 14.95 2.56
C ILE A 267 6.95 15.55 1.50
N SER A 268 6.39 16.07 0.41
CA SER A 268 7.17 16.86 -0.54
C SER A 268 7.36 18.29 -0.04
N ASP A 269 8.61 18.69 0.11
CA ASP A 269 8.99 20.09 0.35
C ASP A 269 9.24 20.76 -1.00
N ARG A 270 8.24 21.52 -1.47
CA ARG A 270 8.31 22.18 -2.77
C ARG A 270 9.46 23.18 -2.85
N ALA A 271 9.73 23.89 -1.75
CA ALA A 271 10.73 24.96 -1.73
C ALA A 271 12.14 24.40 -1.77
N LYS A 272 12.39 23.28 -1.09
CA LYS A 272 13.71 22.64 -1.04
C LYS A 272 13.94 21.61 -2.14
N GLY A 273 12.91 21.18 -2.87
CA GLY A 273 13.07 20.21 -3.96
C GLY A 273 13.39 18.81 -3.44
N GLU A 274 12.73 18.40 -2.37
CA GLU A 274 12.98 17.14 -1.68
C GLU A 274 11.69 16.47 -1.19
N VAL A 275 11.79 15.18 -0.86
CA VAL A 275 10.76 14.46 -0.10
C VAL A 275 11.36 13.98 1.21
N ILE A 276 10.62 14.21 2.29
CA ILE A 276 10.99 13.85 3.65
C ILE A 276 10.09 12.71 4.12
N LYS A 277 10.66 11.66 4.72
CA LYS A 277 9.95 10.66 5.52
C LYS A 277 9.99 11.08 6.99
N LEU A 278 8.83 11.29 7.60
CA LEU A 278 8.64 11.54 9.02
C LEU A 278 8.01 10.30 9.66
N PRO A 279 8.78 9.48 10.39
CA PRO A 279 8.22 8.32 11.09
C PRO A 279 7.15 8.73 12.11
N ILE A 280 6.22 7.82 12.38
CA ILE A 280 5.15 8.08 13.35
C ILE A 280 5.73 8.46 14.72
N ASN A 281 5.16 9.48 15.36
CA ASN A 281 5.58 10.03 16.66
C ASN A 281 6.98 10.66 16.69
N GLU A 282 7.66 10.78 15.56
CA GLU A 282 8.91 11.53 15.47
C GLU A 282 8.66 13.00 15.14
N THR A 283 9.64 13.84 15.45
CA THR A 283 9.63 15.29 15.13
C THR A 283 10.68 15.68 14.11
N VAL A 284 11.57 14.76 13.75
CA VAL A 284 12.65 14.95 12.79
C VAL A 284 12.42 14.03 11.60
N GLY A 285 12.21 14.63 10.44
CA GLY A 285 12.08 13.90 9.18
C GLY A 285 13.43 13.64 8.53
N GLN A 286 13.51 12.57 7.74
CA GLN A 286 14.68 12.19 6.96
C GLN A 286 14.46 12.49 5.48
N VAL A 287 15.41 13.16 4.83
CA VAL A 287 15.35 13.39 3.38
C VAL A 287 15.61 12.06 2.66
N ILE A 288 14.64 11.61 1.88
CA ILE A 288 14.70 10.33 1.14
C ILE A 288 14.80 10.52 -0.38
N ILE A 289 14.39 11.68 -0.89
CA ILE A 289 14.56 12.09 -2.28
C ILE A 289 15.03 13.54 -2.27
N SER A 290 16.00 13.88 -3.11
CA SER A 290 16.49 15.26 -3.29
C SER A 290 16.64 15.58 -4.78
N LYS A 291 17.00 16.84 -5.10
CA LYS A 291 17.22 17.34 -6.47
C LYS A 291 15.98 17.27 -7.37
N LEU A 292 14.81 17.41 -6.76
CA LEU A 292 13.55 17.67 -7.47
C LEU A 292 13.42 19.17 -7.76
N ASN A 293 12.57 19.54 -8.71
CA ASN A 293 12.28 20.91 -9.09
C ASN A 293 10.79 21.21 -8.88
N ARG A 294 10.50 21.88 -7.75
CA ARG A 294 9.14 22.16 -7.27
C ARG A 294 8.25 20.92 -7.24
N PRO A 295 8.56 19.90 -6.44
CA PRO A 295 7.68 18.73 -6.31
C PRO A 295 6.31 19.11 -5.75
N TYR A 296 5.26 18.45 -6.25
CA TYR A 296 3.86 18.66 -5.85
C TYR A 296 3.30 17.43 -5.13
N LEU A 297 2.14 16.88 -5.52
CA LEU A 297 1.54 15.75 -4.83
C LEU A 297 2.38 14.48 -5.03
N ILE A 298 2.21 13.56 -4.08
CA ILE A 298 2.94 12.31 -4.01
C ILE A 298 1.94 11.19 -3.72
N PHE A 299 2.29 9.96 -4.09
CA PHE A 299 1.46 8.79 -3.89
C PHE A 299 2.29 7.59 -3.45
N LEU A 300 1.75 6.77 -2.55
CA LEU A 300 2.32 5.48 -2.15
C LEU A 300 1.46 4.36 -2.70
N ASP A 301 2.07 3.44 -3.46
CA ASP A 301 1.38 2.24 -3.92
C ASP A 301 1.26 1.17 -2.81
N ARG A 302 0.63 0.04 -3.14
CA ARG A 302 0.50 -1.11 -2.22
C ARG A 302 1.83 -1.75 -1.83
N ASN A 303 2.86 -1.56 -2.64
CA ASN A 303 4.22 -2.04 -2.38
C ASN A 303 5.07 -1.01 -1.62
N GLN A 304 4.46 0.08 -1.14
CA GLN A 304 5.13 1.20 -0.46
C GLN A 304 6.18 1.91 -1.32
N SER A 305 6.05 1.82 -2.64
CA SER A 305 6.85 2.62 -3.57
C SER A 305 6.26 4.01 -3.68
N LEU A 306 7.14 5.00 -3.65
CA LEU A 306 6.76 6.41 -3.64
C LEU A 306 6.83 6.99 -5.05
N TYR A 307 5.74 7.60 -5.49
CA TYR A 307 5.63 8.34 -6.74
C TYR A 307 5.53 9.84 -6.44
N VAL A 308 6.28 10.64 -7.17
CA VAL A 308 6.38 12.10 -6.95
C VAL A 308 6.26 12.83 -8.26
N THR A 309 5.35 13.80 -8.35
CA THR A 309 5.31 14.72 -9.49
C THR A 309 6.40 15.78 -9.35
N ASP A 310 7.41 15.70 -10.20
CA ASP A 310 8.53 16.62 -10.29
C ASP A 310 8.19 17.72 -11.31
N ARG A 311 7.27 18.60 -10.89
CA ARG A 311 6.44 19.46 -11.75
C ARG A 311 7.22 20.26 -12.79
N ASP A 312 8.25 20.98 -12.35
CA ASP A 312 8.99 21.89 -13.24
C ASP A 312 10.06 21.16 -14.06
N ASN A 313 10.34 19.89 -13.73
CA ASN A 313 11.06 18.97 -14.61
C ASN A 313 10.13 18.17 -15.54
N HIS A 314 8.81 18.40 -15.45
CA HIS A 314 7.80 17.81 -16.33
C HIS A 314 7.81 16.28 -16.36
N ARG A 315 7.97 15.66 -15.19
CA ARG A 315 8.06 14.21 -15.06
C ARG A 315 7.45 13.70 -13.76
N VAL A 316 7.20 12.39 -13.73
CA VAL A 316 6.92 11.63 -12.51
C VAL A 316 8.12 10.73 -12.22
N VAL A 317 8.58 10.77 -10.98
CA VAL A 317 9.67 9.90 -10.49
C VAL A 317 9.13 8.88 -9.49
N LYS A 318 9.73 7.69 -9.47
CA LYS A 318 9.42 6.60 -8.54
C LYS A 318 10.64 6.28 -7.69
N LEU A 319 10.45 6.11 -6.39
CA LEU A 319 11.40 5.49 -5.46
C LEU A 319 10.80 4.15 -5.00
N GLU A 320 11.39 3.04 -5.43
CA GLU A 320 10.98 1.70 -4.97
C GLU A 320 11.19 1.58 -3.45
N TYR A 321 10.36 0.78 -2.78
CA TYR A 321 10.49 0.57 -1.34
C TYR A 321 11.88 0.02 -0.97
N GLY A 322 12.56 0.68 -0.03
CA GLY A 322 13.92 0.34 0.40
C GLY A 322 15.03 0.73 -0.58
N ALA A 323 14.71 1.28 -1.75
CA ALA A 323 15.71 1.80 -2.68
C ALA A 323 16.24 3.17 -2.25
N THR A 324 17.39 3.55 -2.79
CA THR A 324 18.04 4.85 -2.56
C THR A 324 18.12 5.72 -3.82
N GLN A 325 17.76 5.16 -4.97
CA GLN A 325 17.79 5.83 -6.26
C GLN A 325 16.39 5.93 -6.84
N ILE A 326 16.05 7.13 -7.31
CA ILE A 326 14.82 7.36 -8.07
C ILE A 326 14.97 6.88 -9.51
N SER A 327 13.87 6.41 -10.08
CA SER A 327 13.71 6.18 -11.51
C SER A 327 12.67 7.14 -12.08
N VAL A 328 12.74 7.41 -13.38
CA VAL A 328 11.74 8.22 -14.08
C VAL A 328 10.72 7.29 -14.73
N VAL A 329 9.45 7.45 -14.37
CA VAL A 329 8.37 6.55 -14.78
C VAL A 329 7.40 7.19 -15.78
N ALA A 330 7.40 8.51 -15.90
CA ALA A 330 6.74 9.25 -16.98
C ALA A 330 7.45 10.59 -17.22
N ASP A 331 7.97 10.84 -18.41
CA ASP A 331 8.77 12.05 -18.73
C ASP A 331 8.72 12.50 -20.18
N GLY A 332 8.03 11.74 -21.02
CA GLY A 332 8.53 11.34 -22.34
C GLY A 332 8.93 12.49 -23.26
N SER A 333 10.21 12.86 -23.15
CA SER A 333 10.94 13.85 -23.95
C SER A 333 10.85 15.31 -23.46
N GLY A 334 10.52 15.55 -22.19
CA GLY A 334 10.47 16.88 -21.58
C GLY A 334 9.10 17.57 -21.68
N GLY A 335 9.10 18.89 -21.47
CA GLY A 335 7.87 19.69 -21.42
C GLY A 335 7.15 19.81 -22.77
N GLY A 336 5.85 19.49 -22.80
CA GLY A 336 5.01 19.73 -23.98
C GLY A 336 3.64 19.07 -23.94
N GLY A 337 2.89 19.20 -25.04
CA GLY A 337 1.51 18.71 -25.16
C GLY A 337 1.36 17.34 -25.83
N GLY A 338 2.45 16.74 -26.32
CA GLY A 338 2.45 15.40 -26.93
C GLY A 338 1.94 14.31 -25.98
N MET A 339 1.54 13.16 -26.50
CA MET A 339 1.12 12.02 -25.66
C MET A 339 2.28 11.35 -24.94
N ASN A 340 3.50 11.54 -25.44
CA ASN A 340 4.72 11.23 -24.72
C ASN A 340 5.11 12.35 -23.76
N GLN A 341 4.55 13.55 -23.78
CA GLN A 341 5.02 14.66 -22.94
C GLN A 341 4.08 14.96 -21.79
N LEU A 342 4.63 15.54 -20.73
CA LEU A 342 3.86 16.17 -19.64
C LEU A 342 4.22 17.66 -19.62
N GLN A 343 3.35 18.48 -19.06
CA GLN A 343 3.60 19.90 -18.82
C GLN A 343 3.06 20.27 -17.43
N GLY A 344 4.00 20.43 -16.50
CA GLY A 344 3.68 20.77 -15.11
C GLY A 344 2.72 19.79 -14.43
N PRO A 345 3.05 18.49 -14.32
CA PRO A 345 2.20 17.56 -13.60
C PRO A 345 2.14 17.95 -12.12
N GLU A 346 0.93 18.02 -11.54
CA GLU A 346 0.74 18.38 -10.13
C GLU A 346 0.26 17.22 -9.24
N SER A 347 -0.27 16.16 -9.83
CA SER A 347 -0.63 14.94 -9.10
C SER A 347 -0.43 13.67 -9.91
N VAL A 348 -0.21 12.58 -9.18
CA VAL A 348 -0.17 11.22 -9.70
C VAL A 348 -0.94 10.30 -8.76
N PHE A 349 -1.78 9.46 -9.33
CA PHE A 349 -2.41 8.32 -8.67
C PHE A 349 -1.92 7.04 -9.36
N VAL A 350 -1.73 5.95 -8.63
CA VAL A 350 -1.24 4.69 -9.18
C VAL A 350 -2.14 3.53 -8.76
N ASP A 351 -2.59 2.72 -9.72
CA ASP A 351 -3.40 1.53 -9.45
C ASP A 351 -2.55 0.28 -9.17
N GLU A 352 -3.21 -0.86 -8.93
CA GLU A 352 -2.57 -2.14 -8.59
C GLU A 352 -1.68 -2.71 -9.72
N PHE A 353 -1.87 -2.25 -10.96
CA PHE A 353 -1.08 -2.66 -12.13
C PHE A 353 0.12 -1.72 -12.38
N GLU A 354 0.38 -0.78 -11.48
CA GLU A 354 1.33 0.32 -11.66
C GLU A 354 1.00 1.21 -12.86
N THR A 355 -0.27 1.36 -13.22
CA THR A 355 -0.71 2.37 -14.17
C THR A 355 -0.81 3.72 -13.47
N LEU A 356 -0.20 4.74 -14.07
CA LEU A 356 -0.20 6.10 -13.53
C LEU A 356 -1.37 6.88 -14.14
N TYR A 357 -2.08 7.62 -13.29
CA TYR A 357 -3.09 8.61 -13.67
C TYR A 357 -2.56 9.96 -13.21
N ILE A 358 -2.28 10.84 -14.16
CA ILE A 358 -1.51 12.05 -13.90
C ILE A 358 -2.36 13.26 -14.24
N ALA A 359 -2.45 14.20 -13.29
CA ALA A 359 -2.98 15.53 -13.55
C ALA A 359 -1.90 16.33 -14.30
N ASP A 360 -2.00 16.34 -15.63
CA ASP A 360 -1.10 17.05 -16.54
C ASP A 360 -1.59 18.50 -16.66
N SER A 361 -1.35 19.26 -15.59
CA SER A 361 -2.12 20.45 -15.24
C SER A 361 -2.06 21.53 -16.31
N TYR A 362 -0.88 21.86 -16.83
CA TYR A 362 -0.75 22.91 -17.86
C TYR A 362 -1.25 22.47 -19.24
N ASN A 363 -1.48 21.17 -19.45
CA ASN A 363 -2.16 20.66 -20.65
C ASN A 363 -3.67 20.46 -20.44
N HIS A 364 -4.22 20.83 -19.27
CA HIS A 364 -5.66 20.81 -18.99
C HIS A 364 -6.29 19.42 -19.19
N ARG A 365 -5.59 18.36 -18.76
CA ARG A 365 -6.01 16.97 -19.00
C ARG A 365 -5.57 16.04 -17.87
N ILE A 366 -6.28 14.91 -17.76
CA ILE A 366 -5.83 13.74 -17.00
C ILE A 366 -5.34 12.71 -18.00
N ILE A 367 -4.09 12.25 -17.84
CA ILE A 367 -3.45 11.29 -18.71
C ILE A 367 -3.21 9.97 -17.96
N ARG A 368 -3.61 8.85 -18.58
CA ARG A 368 -3.27 7.50 -18.14
C ARG A 368 -1.98 7.06 -18.82
N TRP A 369 -1.05 6.53 -18.04
CA TRP A 369 0.26 6.07 -18.49
C TRP A 369 0.51 4.65 -17.98
N LEU A 370 0.44 3.68 -18.89
CA LEU A 370 0.63 2.27 -18.55
C LEU A 370 2.11 1.97 -18.22
N ARG A 371 2.33 1.04 -17.31
CA ARG A 371 3.67 0.62 -16.89
C ARG A 371 4.54 0.22 -18.10
N GLY A 372 5.74 0.77 -18.17
CA GLY A 372 6.73 0.43 -19.22
C GLY A 372 6.45 1.03 -20.59
N VAL A 373 5.33 1.73 -20.80
CA VAL A 373 5.00 2.42 -22.05
C VAL A 373 5.64 3.82 -22.08
N LYS A 374 5.86 4.39 -23.28
CA LYS A 374 6.52 5.70 -23.47
C LYS A 374 5.56 6.85 -23.80
N SER A 375 4.26 6.59 -23.80
CA SER A 375 3.22 7.57 -24.09
C SER A 375 1.96 7.21 -23.33
N GLY A 376 1.25 8.23 -22.87
CA GLY A 376 -0.04 8.09 -22.22
C GLY A 376 -1.21 8.25 -23.17
N SER A 377 -2.41 8.20 -22.59
CA SER A 377 -3.70 8.39 -23.25
C SER A 377 -4.59 9.30 -22.40
N VAL A 378 -5.30 10.24 -23.03
CA VAL A 378 -6.16 11.18 -22.30
C VAL A 378 -7.45 10.50 -21.88
N ILE A 379 -7.70 10.40 -20.58
CA ILE A 379 -8.91 9.79 -20.03
C ILE A 379 -9.99 10.81 -19.69
N ALA A 380 -9.61 12.03 -19.30
CA ALA A 380 -10.52 13.14 -19.05
C ALA A 380 -9.89 14.48 -19.46
N GLY A 381 -10.70 15.46 -19.84
CA GLY A 381 -10.23 16.75 -20.35
C GLY A 381 -9.54 16.63 -21.72
N GLY A 382 -8.52 17.46 -21.94
CA GLY A 382 -7.73 17.47 -23.19
C GLY A 382 -8.42 18.10 -24.40
N ARG A 383 -9.49 18.86 -24.17
CA ARG A 383 -10.24 19.64 -25.18
C ARG A 383 -9.90 21.13 -25.12
N GLY A 384 -8.68 21.44 -24.70
CA GLY A 384 -8.23 22.80 -24.37
C GLY A 384 -8.69 23.26 -22.98
N GLN A 385 -8.15 24.41 -22.57
CA GLN A 385 -8.57 25.11 -21.36
C GLN A 385 -10.02 25.58 -21.49
N GLY A 386 -10.84 25.34 -20.47
CA GLY A 386 -12.23 25.80 -20.45
C GLY A 386 -12.98 25.37 -19.21
N SER A 387 -14.27 25.70 -19.16
CA SER A 387 -15.17 25.44 -18.03
C SER A 387 -16.33 24.49 -18.34
N ASN A 388 -16.41 23.98 -19.58
CA ASN A 388 -17.33 22.90 -19.91
C ASN A 388 -17.03 21.65 -19.06
N LEU A 389 -18.01 20.75 -18.93
CA LEU A 389 -17.88 19.55 -18.09
C LEU A 389 -16.91 18.49 -18.66
N ASP A 390 -16.44 18.69 -19.90
CA ASP A 390 -15.41 17.89 -20.59
C ASP A 390 -14.08 18.65 -20.76
N GLN A 391 -13.94 19.82 -20.13
CA GLN A 391 -12.76 20.67 -20.13
C GLN A 391 -12.29 20.96 -18.69
N PHE A 392 -11.01 21.27 -18.54
CA PHE A 392 -10.43 21.67 -17.26
C PHE A 392 -9.69 23.00 -17.36
N ASN A 393 -9.47 23.62 -16.20
CA ASN A 393 -8.65 24.80 -16.04
C ASN A 393 -7.61 24.57 -14.93
N LEU A 394 -6.44 24.05 -15.33
CA LEU A 394 -5.34 23.59 -14.48
C LEU A 394 -5.82 22.58 -13.42
N PRO A 395 -6.18 21.35 -13.82
CA PRO A 395 -6.55 20.32 -12.86
C PRO A 395 -5.34 20.01 -11.97
N THR A 396 -5.50 20.07 -10.64
CA THR A 396 -4.36 19.93 -9.71
C THR A 396 -4.25 18.55 -9.09
N ASP A 397 -5.37 17.81 -9.04
CA ASP A 397 -5.39 16.50 -8.40
C ASP A 397 -6.34 15.52 -9.10
N VAL A 398 -5.99 14.24 -9.00
CA VAL A 398 -6.70 13.09 -9.53
C VAL A 398 -6.82 12.04 -8.42
N SER A 399 -8.04 11.58 -8.18
CA SER A 399 -8.33 10.56 -7.17
C SER A 399 -9.41 9.61 -7.68
N PHE A 400 -9.60 8.49 -7.00
CA PHE A 400 -10.61 7.50 -7.32
C PHE A 400 -11.44 7.18 -6.07
N ASP A 401 -12.65 6.65 -6.27
CA ASP A 401 -13.38 5.94 -5.21
C ASP A 401 -13.19 4.42 -5.33
N LEU A 402 -13.77 3.66 -4.39
CA LEU A 402 -13.71 2.20 -4.38
C LEU A 402 -14.48 1.55 -5.55
N ASP A 403 -15.37 2.31 -6.22
CA ASP A 403 -16.08 1.85 -7.41
C ASP A 403 -15.28 2.12 -8.70
N GLY A 404 -14.11 2.76 -8.62
CA GLY A 404 -13.26 3.11 -9.74
C GLY A 404 -13.66 4.40 -10.48
N ASN A 405 -14.58 5.20 -9.94
CA ASN A 405 -14.92 6.48 -10.54
C ASN A 405 -13.78 7.49 -10.35
N LEU A 406 -13.50 8.26 -11.41
CA LEU A 406 -12.45 9.28 -11.42
C LEU A 406 -12.97 10.58 -10.81
N TYR A 407 -12.19 11.22 -9.96
CA TYR A 407 -12.43 12.55 -9.40
C TYR A 407 -11.28 13.48 -9.76
N VAL A 408 -11.59 14.72 -10.10
CA VAL A 408 -10.61 15.73 -10.51
C VAL A 408 -10.87 17.05 -9.80
N ALA A 409 -9.84 17.59 -9.14
CA ALA A 409 -9.85 18.96 -8.63
C ALA A 409 -9.58 19.94 -9.77
N ASP A 410 -10.61 20.66 -10.22
CA ASP A 410 -10.56 21.59 -11.36
C ASP A 410 -10.34 23.02 -10.84
N HIS A 411 -9.07 23.32 -10.56
CA HIS A 411 -8.60 24.41 -9.70
C HIS A 411 -9.19 25.79 -10.02
N TYR A 412 -8.98 26.28 -11.25
CA TYR A 412 -9.46 27.61 -11.65
C TYR A 412 -10.93 27.64 -12.07
N ASN A 413 -11.59 26.48 -12.14
CA ASN A 413 -13.05 26.40 -12.29
C ASN A 413 -13.76 26.20 -10.94
N HIS A 414 -13.01 26.17 -9.82
CA HIS A 414 -13.54 26.18 -8.45
C HIS A 414 -14.53 25.04 -8.18
N ARG A 415 -14.20 23.85 -8.67
CA ARG A 415 -15.08 22.68 -8.58
C ARG A 415 -14.28 21.38 -8.49
N VAL A 416 -14.97 20.33 -8.05
CA VAL A 416 -14.53 18.95 -8.21
C VAL A 416 -15.49 18.27 -9.18
N LEU A 417 -14.94 17.60 -10.20
CA LEU A 417 -15.69 16.82 -11.16
C LEU A 417 -15.51 15.32 -10.90
N LYS A 418 -16.62 14.57 -10.95
CA LYS A 418 -16.65 13.11 -10.98
C LYS A 418 -16.90 12.62 -12.40
N PHE A 419 -16.15 11.64 -12.86
CA PHE A 419 -16.34 10.94 -14.13
C PHE A 419 -16.61 9.47 -13.80
N PRO A 420 -17.85 8.99 -13.96
CA PRO A 420 -18.18 7.59 -13.75
C PRO A 420 -17.34 6.65 -14.62
N ILE A 421 -16.94 5.51 -14.06
CA ILE A 421 -16.29 4.45 -14.84
C ILE A 421 -17.32 3.74 -15.71
N ASP A 422 -16.96 3.43 -16.96
CA ASP A 422 -17.76 2.60 -17.85
C ASP A 422 -17.57 1.13 -17.47
N LYS A 423 -18.57 0.55 -16.81
CA LYS A 423 -18.58 -0.85 -16.36
C LYS A 423 -18.61 -1.89 -17.49
N SER A 424 -18.57 -1.47 -18.75
CA SER A 424 -18.42 -2.35 -19.92
C SER A 424 -17.02 -2.32 -20.53
N SER A 425 -16.16 -1.39 -20.08
CA SER A 425 -14.76 -1.27 -20.52
C SER A 425 -13.81 -2.30 -19.88
N CYS A 426 -14.35 -2.98 -18.86
CA CYS A 426 -13.94 -4.23 -18.24
C CYS A 426 -15.23 -5.08 -18.14
#